data_AF-A0AAE0L8P5-F1
#
_entry.id   AF-A0AAE0L8P5-F1
#
_cell.length_a   1.000
_cell.length_b   1.000
_cell.length_c   1.000
_cell.angle_alpha   90.00
_cell.angle_beta   90.00
_cell.angle_gamma   90.00
#
_symmetry.space_group_name_H-M   'P 1'
#
loop_
_entity.id
_entity.type
_entity.pdbx_description
1 polymer ?
#
loop_
_entity_poly.entity_id
_entity_poly.type
_entity_poly.pdbx_seq_one_letter_code
_entity_poly.pdbx_strand_id
1 'polypeptide(L)'
;MQCMCHPTSLAGPFTPNGSSGVFVTFDARNASGETPLHVAASQGYTSAVQALLDAGSNIEAKDLQGRTPLHRVVEDNARKAQDKQLQGCIVVLLEAAASVEARDKKGETPLECAARLGMGAFVRQMKKASSSK
;
A
#
# COMPACT_ATOMS: atom_id res chain seq x y z
N MET A 1 43.06 -38.54 -11.52
CA MET A 1 43.56 -37.44 -10.69
C MET A 1 42.90 -36.14 -11.14
N GLN A 2 42.23 -35.48 -10.19
CA GLN A 2 41.78 -34.07 -10.10
C GLN A 2 41.80 -33.19 -11.37
N CYS A 3 40.66 -32.57 -11.66
CA CYS A 3 40.52 -31.11 -11.69
C CYS A 3 39.09 -30.75 -11.26
N MET A 4 38.95 -30.31 -10.01
CA MET A 4 37.71 -29.74 -9.47
C MET A 4 37.59 -28.30 -9.96
N CYS A 5 36.65 -28.02 -10.87
CA CYS A 5 36.27 -26.64 -11.19
C CYS A 5 35.03 -26.28 -10.35
N HIS A 6 35.27 -25.64 -9.21
CA HIS A 6 34.25 -24.85 -8.51
C HIS A 6 34.02 -23.54 -9.27
N PRO A 7 32.78 -23.11 -9.54
CA PRO A 7 32.51 -21.77 -10.05
C PRO A 7 32.46 -20.77 -8.88
N THR A 8 33.61 -20.22 -8.50
CA THR A 8 33.69 -19.00 -7.67
C THR A 8 33.50 -17.77 -8.54
N SER A 9 32.36 -17.10 -8.35
CA SER A 9 32.22 -15.65 -8.16
C SER A 9 33.31 -14.78 -8.79
N LEU A 10 33.02 -14.18 -9.95
CA LEU A 10 33.64 -12.93 -10.38
C LEU A 10 32.56 -12.00 -10.92
N ALA A 11 32.42 -10.89 -10.21
CA ALA A 11 31.52 -9.79 -10.47
C ALA A 11 31.71 -9.21 -11.89
N GLY A 12 30.62 -9.16 -12.65
CA GLY A 12 30.53 -8.28 -13.82
C GLY A 12 30.28 -6.83 -13.36
N PRO A 13 30.91 -5.83 -13.99
CA PRO A 13 30.71 -4.43 -13.64
C PRO A 13 29.27 -4.03 -13.97
N PHE A 14 28.51 -3.69 -12.93
CA PHE A 14 27.27 -2.93 -13.05
C PHE A 14 27.57 -1.64 -13.81
N THR A 15 27.06 -1.51 -15.01
CA THR A 15 26.91 -0.21 -15.68
C THR A 15 25.54 0.36 -15.33
N PRO A 16 25.38 1.30 -14.38
CA PRO A 16 24.24 2.20 -14.45
C PRO A 16 24.59 3.28 -15.49
N ASN A 17 24.34 2.96 -16.76
CA ASN A 17 24.34 3.97 -17.81
C ASN A 17 23.20 4.97 -17.51
N GLY A 18 23.56 6.24 -17.49
CA GLY A 18 22.67 7.34 -17.21
C GLY A 18 21.56 7.47 -18.25
N SER A 19 20.35 7.16 -17.82
CA SER A 19 19.17 7.88 -18.28
C SER A 19 18.66 8.64 -17.05
N SER A 20 18.85 9.95 -17.04
CA SER A 20 18.16 10.88 -16.15
C SER A 20 16.66 10.91 -16.50
N GLY A 21 16.00 9.77 -16.42
CA GLY A 21 14.58 9.72 -16.14
C GLY A 21 14.44 10.00 -14.66
N VAL A 22 13.59 10.94 -14.29
CA VAL A 22 13.06 10.99 -12.93
C VAL A 22 12.37 9.64 -12.72
N PHE A 23 13.10 8.65 -12.21
CA PHE A 23 12.49 7.42 -11.73
C PHE A 23 11.66 7.87 -10.52
N VAL A 24 10.39 8.17 -10.77
CA VAL A 24 9.42 8.34 -9.70
C VAL A 24 9.28 6.95 -9.09
N THR A 25 10.09 6.65 -8.08
CA THR A 25 10.05 5.39 -7.35
C THR A 25 8.79 5.38 -6.51
N PHE A 26 7.66 4.98 -7.09
CA PHE A 26 6.37 4.91 -6.40
C PHE A 26 6.30 3.77 -5.37
N ASP A 27 7.26 2.84 -5.39
CA ASP A 27 7.53 1.85 -4.32
C ASP A 27 8.65 2.32 -3.38
N ALA A 28 9.00 3.61 -3.36
CA ALA A 28 9.94 4.14 -2.38
C ALA A 28 9.40 3.88 -0.97
N ARG A 29 10.17 3.23 -0.12
CA ARG A 29 9.78 2.93 1.25
C ARG A 29 10.47 3.88 2.20
N ASN A 30 9.70 4.51 3.09
CA ASN A 30 10.27 5.27 4.19
C ASN A 30 10.85 4.33 5.28
N ALA A 31 11.36 4.89 6.37
CA ALA A 31 11.91 4.11 7.48
C ALA A 31 10.92 3.12 8.12
N SER A 32 9.61 3.34 7.97
CA SER A 32 8.52 2.47 8.41
C SER A 32 8.05 1.48 7.33
N GLY A 33 8.69 1.45 6.16
CA GLY A 33 8.33 0.58 5.04
C GLY A 33 7.15 1.08 4.22
N GLU A 34 6.66 2.29 4.48
CA GLU A 34 5.48 2.84 3.83
C GLU A 34 5.84 3.37 2.45
N THR A 35 5.02 3.02 1.47
CA THR A 35 5.07 3.58 0.12
C THR A 35 4.39 4.96 0.08
N PRO A 36 4.65 5.79 -0.95
CA PRO A 36 3.89 7.01 -1.22
C PRO A 36 2.38 6.81 -1.13
N LEU A 37 1.89 5.64 -1.57
CA LEU A 37 0.47 5.30 -1.52
C LEU A 37 -0.05 5.17 -0.08
N HIS A 38 0.74 4.60 0.85
CA HIS A 38 0.38 4.57 2.27
C HIS A 38 0.24 5.97 2.85
N VAL A 39 1.19 6.86 2.56
CA VAL A 39 1.18 8.23 3.08
C VAL A 39 0.02 9.04 2.50
N ALA A 40 -0.21 8.94 1.19
CA ALA A 40 -1.35 9.60 0.54
C ALA A 40 -2.69 9.10 1.11
N ALA A 41 -2.79 7.79 1.35
CA ALA A 41 -3.99 7.17 1.89
C ALA A 41 -4.19 7.53 3.38
N SER A 42 -3.12 7.59 4.19
CA SER A 42 -3.20 7.98 5.61
C SER A 42 -3.61 9.44 5.78
N GLN A 43 -3.27 10.31 4.83
CA GLN A 43 -3.66 11.72 4.85
C GLN A 43 -5.03 12.00 4.22
N GLY A 44 -5.67 11.01 3.59
CA GLY A 44 -6.94 11.23 2.89
C GLY A 44 -6.79 12.03 1.59
N TYR A 45 -5.60 12.02 0.96
CA TYR A 45 -5.34 12.74 -0.29
C TYR A 45 -5.79 11.95 -1.51
N THR A 46 -7.10 11.99 -1.79
CA THR A 46 -7.72 11.23 -2.88
C THR A 46 -7.05 11.48 -4.24
N SER A 47 -6.73 12.73 -4.56
CA SER A 47 -6.07 13.07 -5.82
C SER A 47 -4.65 12.52 -5.92
N ALA A 48 -3.90 12.50 -4.81
CA ALA A 48 -2.57 11.90 -4.78
C ALA A 48 -2.66 10.37 -4.89
N VAL A 49 -3.64 9.74 -4.24
CA VAL A 49 -3.91 8.31 -4.38
C VAL A 49 -4.23 7.96 -5.84
N GLN A 50 -5.11 8.72 -6.50
CA GLN A 50 -5.42 8.51 -7.92
C GLN A 50 -4.18 8.64 -8.81
N ALA A 51 -3.40 9.71 -8.64
CA ALA A 51 -2.19 9.90 -9.43
C ALA A 51 -1.17 8.78 -9.23
N LEU A 52 -1.04 8.27 -7.99
CA LEU A 52 -0.16 7.15 -7.68
C LEU A 52 -0.65 5.83 -8.30
N LEU A 53 -1.96 5.59 -8.29
CA LEU A 53 -2.54 4.41 -8.93
C LEU A 53 -2.40 4.46 -10.45
N ASP A 54 -2.62 5.63 -11.06
CA ASP A 54 -2.41 5.86 -12.49
C ASP A 54 -0.94 5.65 -12.90
N ALA A 55 -0.01 6.03 -12.01
CA ALA A 55 1.42 5.76 -12.17
C ALA A 55 1.81 4.28 -11.99
N GLY A 56 0.87 3.38 -11.67
CA GLY A 56 1.13 1.95 -11.48
C GLY A 56 1.66 1.59 -10.10
N SER A 57 1.36 2.39 -9.07
CA SER A 57 1.73 2.05 -7.69
C SER A 57 1.11 0.74 -7.23
N ASN A 58 1.88 -0.03 -6.46
CA ASN A 58 1.37 -1.26 -5.86
C ASN A 58 0.35 -0.97 -4.75
N ILE A 59 -0.93 -1.25 -5.04
CA ILE A 59 -2.04 -1.05 -4.09
C ILE A 59 -2.02 -2.03 -2.91
N GLU A 60 -1.39 -3.18 -3.10
CA GLU A 60 -1.21 -4.23 -2.09
C GLU A 60 0.15 -4.15 -1.40
N ALA A 61 0.87 -3.04 -1.57
CA ALA A 61 2.13 -2.82 -0.88
C ALA A 61 1.92 -2.96 0.63
N LYS A 62 2.84 -3.66 1.30
CA LYS A 62 2.80 -3.84 2.74
C LYS A 62 3.91 -3.05 3.41
N ASP A 63 3.57 -2.32 4.46
CA ASP A 63 4.56 -1.65 5.31
C ASP A 63 5.31 -2.66 6.20
N LEU A 64 6.24 -2.18 7.04
CA LEU A 64 6.99 -3.07 7.95
C LEU A 64 6.11 -3.79 8.97
N GLN A 65 4.86 -3.37 9.17
CA GLN A 65 3.88 -4.04 10.03
C GLN A 65 2.92 -4.94 9.23
N GLY A 66 3.19 -5.17 7.95
CA GLY A 66 2.33 -5.97 7.09
C GLY A 66 1.02 -5.26 6.71
N ARG A 67 0.88 -3.97 7.04
CA ARG A 67 -0.33 -3.19 6.79
C ARG A 67 -0.35 -2.74 5.34
N THR A 68 -1.51 -2.83 4.71
CA THR A 68 -1.77 -2.27 3.38
C THR A 68 -2.14 -0.80 3.45
N PRO A 69 -2.20 -0.05 2.32
CA PRO A 69 -2.65 1.33 2.32
C PRO A 69 -4.04 1.47 2.96
N LEU A 70 -4.95 0.53 2.71
CA LEU A 70 -6.28 0.49 3.35
C LEU A 70 -6.20 0.41 4.89
N HIS A 71 -5.27 -0.36 5.46
CA HIS A 71 -5.09 -0.38 6.92
C HIS A 71 -4.65 0.98 7.45
N ARG A 72 -3.72 1.66 6.76
CA ARG A 72 -3.24 2.98 7.18
C ARG A 72 -4.32 4.04 7.12
N VAL A 73 -5.19 3.99 6.11
CA VAL A 73 -6.36 4.86 6.06
C VAL A 73 -7.17 4.74 7.34
N VAL A 74 -7.44 3.50 7.78
CA VAL A 74 -8.25 3.20 8.95
C VAL A 74 -7.55 3.57 10.26
N GLU A 75 -6.29 3.19 10.44
CA GLU A 75 -5.56 3.45 11.69
C GLU A 75 -5.29 4.93 11.94
N ASP A 76 -4.83 5.66 10.92
CA ASP A 76 -4.39 7.05 11.07
C ASP A 76 -5.60 8.01 11.16
N ASN A 77 -6.72 7.64 10.50
CA ASN A 77 -7.94 8.45 10.47
C ASN A 77 -9.03 7.97 11.42
N ALA A 78 -8.75 7.04 12.32
CA ALA A 78 -9.72 6.60 13.34
C ALA A 78 -10.30 7.78 14.15
N ARG A 79 -9.49 8.82 14.39
CA ARG A 79 -9.91 10.06 15.08
C ARG A 79 -10.57 11.08 14.15
N LYS A 80 -10.42 10.93 12.84
CA LYS A 80 -10.92 11.81 11.78
C LYS A 80 -12.01 11.14 10.93
N ALA A 81 -12.69 10.14 11.49
CA ALA A 81 -13.62 9.28 10.75
C ALA A 81 -14.79 10.03 10.07
N GLN A 82 -15.02 11.30 10.39
CA GLN A 82 -16.05 12.15 9.81
C GLN A 82 -15.56 13.01 8.62
N ASP A 83 -14.27 12.99 8.29
CA ASP A 83 -13.74 13.78 7.17
C ASP A 83 -14.23 13.22 5.83
N LYS A 84 -14.89 14.08 5.03
CA LYS A 84 -15.41 13.74 3.70
C LYS A 84 -14.30 13.28 2.75
N GLN A 85 -13.09 13.81 2.91
CA GLN A 85 -11.91 13.43 2.13
C GLN A 85 -11.53 11.96 2.33
N LEU A 86 -11.74 11.44 3.54
CA LEU A 86 -11.44 10.05 3.86
C LEU A 86 -12.27 9.09 3.00
N GLN A 87 -13.58 9.35 2.86
CA GLN A 87 -14.47 8.52 2.04
C GLN A 87 -14.01 8.44 0.58
N GLY A 88 -13.52 9.55 0.02
CA GLY A 88 -13.01 9.57 -1.35
C GLY A 88 -11.83 8.62 -1.56
N CYS A 89 -10.89 8.59 -0.61
CA CYS A 89 -9.74 7.68 -0.69
C CYS A 89 -10.14 6.20 -0.68
N ILE A 90 -11.13 5.82 0.13
CA ILE A 90 -11.64 4.45 0.19
C ILE A 90 -12.22 4.04 -1.16
N VAL A 91 -13.08 4.90 -1.71
CA VAL A 91 -13.76 4.62 -2.98
C VAL A 91 -12.71 4.38 -4.06
N VAL A 92 -11.71 5.26 -4.16
CA VAL A 92 -10.62 5.10 -5.12
C VAL A 92 -9.82 3.81 -4.90
N LEU A 93 -9.47 3.48 -3.65
CA LEU A 93 -8.74 2.24 -3.35
C LEU A 93 -9.57 0.99 -3.66
N LEU A 94 -10.88 1.01 -3.38
CA LEU A 94 -11.80 -0.08 -3.69
C LEU A 94 -12.02 -0.22 -5.20
N GLU A 95 -12.15 0.88 -5.93
CA GLU A 95 -12.22 0.92 -7.40
C GLU A 95 -10.96 0.33 -8.02
N ALA A 96 -9.80 0.60 -7.43
CA ALA A 96 -8.53 0.01 -7.83
C ALA A 96 -8.30 -1.43 -7.32
N ALA A 97 -9.38 -2.09 -6.86
CA ALA A 97 -9.40 -3.48 -6.42
C ALA A 97 -8.47 -3.82 -5.24
N ALA A 98 -8.25 -2.86 -4.33
CA ALA A 98 -7.52 -3.11 -3.08
C ALA A 98 -8.14 -4.27 -2.29
N SER A 99 -7.30 -5.12 -1.72
CA SER A 99 -7.72 -6.24 -0.90
C SER A 99 -8.20 -5.75 0.46
N VAL A 100 -9.51 -5.88 0.67
CA VAL A 100 -10.16 -5.65 1.97
C VAL A 100 -9.94 -6.80 2.96
N GLU A 101 -9.36 -7.91 2.51
CA GLU A 101 -9.09 -9.12 3.32
C GLU A 101 -7.60 -9.32 3.64
N ALA A 102 -6.74 -8.40 3.21
CA ALA A 102 -5.33 -8.45 3.56
C ALA A 102 -5.16 -8.49 5.08
N ARG A 103 -4.33 -9.39 5.60
CA ARG A 103 -3.99 -9.44 7.03
C ARG A 103 -2.68 -8.75 7.31
N ASP A 104 -2.66 -7.93 8.35
CA ASP A 104 -1.45 -7.33 8.90
C ASP A 104 -0.66 -8.33 9.77
N LYS A 105 0.42 -7.88 10.41
CA LYS A 105 1.22 -8.72 11.33
C LYS A 105 0.47 -9.17 12.59
N LYS A 106 -0.59 -8.47 13.00
CA LYS A 106 -1.46 -8.87 14.12
C LYS A 106 -2.53 -9.86 13.66
N GLY A 107 -2.65 -10.10 12.35
CA GLY A 107 -3.68 -10.94 11.76
C GLY A 107 -5.02 -10.23 11.59
N GLU A 108 -5.07 -8.92 11.83
CA GLU A 108 -6.24 -8.07 11.65
C GLU A 108 -6.40 -7.72 10.17
N THR A 109 -7.64 -7.67 9.70
CA THR A 109 -8.02 -7.13 8.38
C THR A 109 -8.33 -5.63 8.48
N PRO A 110 -8.31 -4.87 7.36
CA PRO A 110 -8.74 -3.47 7.36
C PRO A 110 -10.17 -3.33 7.87
N LEU A 111 -11.04 -4.31 7.58
CA LEU A 111 -12.43 -4.35 8.01
C LEU A 111 -12.55 -4.52 9.53
N GLU A 112 -11.78 -5.44 10.12
CA GLU A 112 -11.74 -5.65 11.58
C GLU A 112 -11.18 -4.43 12.29
N CYS A 113 -10.10 -3.82 11.78
CA CYS A 113 -9.58 -2.56 12.31
C CYS A 113 -10.64 -1.44 12.26
N ALA A 114 -11.38 -1.31 11.15
CA ALA A 114 -12.42 -0.29 11.01
C ALA A 114 -13.60 -0.54 11.97
N ALA A 115 -13.98 -1.81 12.17
CA ALA A 115 -15.01 -2.18 13.12
C ALA A 115 -14.58 -1.90 14.57
N ARG A 116 -13.34 -2.26 14.92
CA ARG A 116 -12.75 -2.01 16.25
C ARG A 116 -12.66 -0.52 16.59
N LEU A 117 -12.40 0.32 15.57
CA LEU A 117 -12.29 1.77 15.72
C LEU A 117 -13.63 2.50 15.61
N GLY A 118 -14.75 1.79 15.38
CA GLY A 118 -16.08 2.40 15.27
C GLY A 118 -16.33 3.16 13.96
N MET A 119 -15.56 2.89 12.91
CA MET A 119 -15.68 3.55 11.60
C MET A 119 -16.82 2.97 10.77
N GLY A 120 -18.06 3.11 11.26
CA GLY A 120 -19.24 2.46 10.67
C GLY A 120 -19.50 2.79 9.20
N ALA A 121 -19.20 4.02 8.76
CA ALA A 121 -19.30 4.40 7.35
C ALA A 121 -18.32 3.59 6.47
N PHE A 122 -17.10 3.39 6.96
CA PHE A 122 -16.02 2.69 6.27
C PHE A 122 -16.32 1.19 6.15
N VAL A 123 -16.78 0.58 7.25
CA VAL A 123 -17.21 -0.83 7.30
C VAL A 123 -18.33 -1.09 6.31
N ARG A 124 -19.32 -0.20 6.22
CA ARG A 124 -20.42 -0.30 5.26
C ARG A 124 -19.93 -0.26 3.81
N GLN A 125 -18.99 0.63 3.48
CA GLN A 125 -18.43 0.74 2.13
C GLN A 125 -17.63 -0.52 1.74
N MET A 126 -16.71 -0.98 2.59
CA MET A 126 -15.93 -2.18 2.32
C MET A 126 -16.82 -3.44 2.20
N LYS A 127 -17.84 -3.57 3.06
CA LYS A 127 -18.81 -4.68 2.96
C LYS A 127 -19.59 -4.64 1.65
N LYS A 128 -20.02 -3.46 1.22
CA LYS A 128 -20.71 -3.28 -0.07
C LYS A 128 -19.82 -3.67 -1.25
N ALA A 129 -18.55 -3.26 -1.22
CA ALA A 129 -17.58 -3.62 -2.26
C ALA A 129 -17.27 -5.13 -2.29
N SER A 130 -17.21 -5.77 -1.12
CA SER A 130 -17.00 -7.23 -1.02
C SER A 130 -18.19 -8.05 -1.53
N SER A 131 -19.43 -7.58 -1.37
CA SER A 131 -20.63 -8.27 -1.89
C SER A 131 -20.90 -8.04 -3.39
N SER A 132 -20.16 -7.14 -4.03
CA SER A 132 -20.35 -6.81 -5.45
C SER A 132 -19.39 -7.56 -6.38
N LYS A 133 -18.71 -8.59 -5.88
CA LYS A 133 -17.66 -9.33 -6.58
C LYS A 133 -18.01 -10.81 -6.68
#